data_AF-A0A7S1JW16-F1
#
_entry.id   AF-A0A7S1JW16-F1
#
_cell.length_a   1.000
_cell.length_b   1.000
_cell.length_c   1.000
_cell.angle_alpha   90.00
_cell.angle_beta   90.00
_cell.angle_gamma   90.00
#
_symmetry.space_group_name_H-M   'P 1'
#
loop_
_entity.id
_entity.type
_entity.pdbx_description
1 polymer ?
#
loop_
_entity_poly.entity_id
_entity_poly.type
_entity_poly.pdbx_seq_one_letter_code
_entity_poly.pdbx_strand_id
1 'polypeptide(L)'
;AIYRLTPSTGLPLLLSVTHLPNMWGLRNLPLAIAIYRLIGRQLTHQSDCLNLEQDASGAYWIGTGRVFRAVPLGELPANHPYAEGYQRGDPVIRDGITLHRSFSSYLLCCLVYWWSHQGGVHRTTVKTTADRRSASRQSLPTGHIPQQMGIVADRQDDGNDARLVVVSGFRPPDTVAAHLEIQADSITLTTTESAVAHAPAPLSTRFPVSVPLWRRVLKQFDLVINDLLK
;
A
#
# COMPACT_ATOMS: atom_id res chain seq x y z
N ALA A 1 10.47 12.26 -10.61
CA ALA A 1 10.72 12.35 -9.15
C ALA A 1 10.00 11.18 -8.48
N ILE A 2 10.68 10.47 -7.57
CA ILE A 2 10.04 9.43 -6.74
C ILE A 2 9.36 10.16 -5.59
N TYR A 3 8.12 9.78 -5.27
CA TYR A 3 7.45 10.30 -4.10
C TYR A 3 8.29 10.02 -2.85
N ARG A 4 8.64 11.07 -2.12
CA ARG A 4 9.39 10.95 -0.87
C ARG A 4 8.53 11.45 0.26
N LEU A 5 8.23 10.55 1.21
CA LEU A 5 7.99 10.99 2.57
C LEU A 5 9.30 11.61 3.05
N THR A 6 9.28 12.92 3.23
CA THR A 6 10.44 13.64 3.75
C THR A 6 10.27 13.79 5.25
N PRO A 7 11.36 13.63 6.02
CA PRO A 7 11.37 14.10 7.39
C PRO A 7 11.02 15.58 7.40
N SER A 8 10.12 16.02 8.28
CA SER A 8 9.68 17.43 8.37
C SER A 8 10.85 18.40 8.60
N THR A 9 11.97 17.90 9.14
CA THR A 9 13.19 18.64 9.44
C THR A 9 14.31 18.43 8.41
N GLY A 10 14.13 17.55 7.42
CA GLY A 10 15.18 17.16 6.48
C GLY A 10 16.30 16.28 7.07
N LEU A 11 16.21 15.92 8.34
CA LEU A 11 17.16 15.05 9.06
C LEU A 11 16.67 13.59 9.09
N PRO A 12 17.55 12.58 9.27
CA PRO A 12 17.13 11.20 9.45
C PRO A 12 16.05 11.07 10.54
N LEU A 13 15.15 10.08 10.41
CA LEU A 13 14.15 9.80 11.44
C LEU A 13 14.86 9.43 12.75
N LEU A 14 14.79 10.32 13.74
CA LEU A 14 15.40 10.12 15.05
C LEU A 14 14.31 9.65 16.02
N LEU A 15 14.52 8.48 16.61
CA LEU A 15 13.73 8.00 17.73
C LEU A 15 14.43 8.41 19.02
N SER A 16 13.88 9.43 19.69
CA SER A 16 14.35 9.76 21.04
C SER A 16 13.79 8.77 22.05
N VAL A 17 14.65 8.27 22.92
CA VAL A 17 14.27 7.41 24.07
C VAL A 17 13.27 8.13 24.97
N THR A 18 13.35 9.47 25.07
CA THR A 18 12.41 10.29 25.87
C THR A 18 10.98 10.32 25.31
N HIS A 19 10.81 9.95 24.04
CA HIS A 19 9.50 9.91 23.39
C HIS A 19 8.95 8.49 23.25
N LEU A 20 9.69 7.46 23.68
CA LEU A 20 9.18 6.10 23.70
C LEU A 20 7.96 6.04 24.62
N PRO A 21 6.87 5.36 24.22
CA PRO A 21 5.74 5.20 25.10
C PRO A 21 6.20 4.39 26.32
N ASN A 22 5.76 4.80 27.50
CA ASN A 22 6.00 3.97 28.69
C ASN A 22 5.36 2.58 28.49
N MET A 23 5.84 1.58 29.24
CA MET A 23 5.41 0.19 29.07
C MET A 23 3.88 0.03 29.11
N TRP A 24 3.18 0.88 29.87
CA TRP A 24 1.71 0.90 29.95
C TRP A 24 1.04 1.44 28.67
N GLY A 25 1.60 2.47 28.04
CA GLY A 25 1.16 2.97 26.74
C GLY A 25 1.32 1.95 25.62
N LEU A 26 2.39 1.13 25.66
CA LEU A 26 2.58 0.01 24.74
C LEU A 26 1.64 -1.17 25.00
N ARG A 27 1.16 -1.37 26.25
CA ARG A 27 0.22 -2.45 26.58
C ARG A 27 -1.19 -2.17 26.04
N ASN A 28 -1.56 -0.90 25.93
CA ASN A 28 -2.91 -0.49 25.56
C ASN A 28 -3.07 -0.20 24.06
N LEU A 29 -1.96 -0.19 23.30
CA LEU A 29 -1.96 0.11 21.87
C LEU A 29 -1.24 -1.00 21.09
N PRO A 30 -1.76 -1.43 19.92
CA PRO A 30 -1.02 -2.32 19.04
C PRO A 30 0.35 -1.74 18.67
N LEU A 31 1.38 -2.59 18.66
CA LEU A 31 2.77 -2.18 18.51
C LEU A 31 3.03 -1.35 17.24
N ALA A 32 2.47 -1.75 16.10
CA ALA A 32 2.64 -1.06 14.82
C ALA A 32 2.05 0.36 14.85
N ILE A 33 0.90 0.53 15.51
CA ILE A 33 0.24 1.83 15.71
C ILE A 33 1.09 2.70 16.66
N ALA A 34 1.64 2.10 17.72
CA ALA A 34 2.54 2.80 18.64
C ALA A 34 3.82 3.28 17.95
N ILE A 35 4.45 2.42 17.14
CA ILE A 35 5.63 2.75 16.34
C ILE A 35 5.28 3.90 15.38
N TYR A 36 4.16 3.79 14.66
CA TYR A 36 3.75 4.84 13.74
C TYR A 36 3.52 6.17 14.45
N ARG A 37 2.88 6.18 15.63
CA ARG A 37 2.69 7.41 16.42
C ARG A 37 4.01 8.13 16.73
N LEU A 38 5.11 7.39 16.90
CA LEU A 38 6.43 7.98 17.17
C LEU A 38 7.03 8.69 15.95
N ILE A 39 6.85 8.09 14.77
CA ILE A 39 7.46 8.57 13.53
C ILE A 39 6.53 9.46 12.70
N GLY A 40 5.21 9.31 12.81
CA GLY A 40 4.20 9.97 11.96
C GLY A 40 4.29 11.48 12.01
N ARG A 41 4.51 12.06 13.19
CA ARG A 41 4.74 13.50 13.39
C ARG A 41 6.00 14.04 12.69
N GLN A 42 6.93 13.16 12.33
CA GLN A 42 8.15 13.51 11.60
C GLN A 42 7.94 13.37 10.09
N LEU A 43 6.80 12.85 9.62
CA LEU A 43 6.51 12.64 8.21
C LEU A 43 5.57 13.74 7.73
N THR A 44 5.86 14.30 6.56
CA THR A 44 4.98 15.29 5.92
C THR A 44 4.57 14.88 4.51
N HIS A 45 3.33 15.20 4.14
CA HIS A 45 2.80 15.13 2.78
C HIS A 45 2.13 16.46 2.45
N GLN A 46 2.49 17.09 1.33
CA GLN A 46 1.96 18.40 0.92
C GLN A 46 2.04 19.51 2.00
N SER A 47 3.05 19.44 2.86
CA SER A 47 3.25 20.33 4.03
C SER A 47 2.40 20.00 5.27
N ASP A 48 1.49 19.03 5.18
CA ASP A 48 0.74 18.52 6.32
C ASP A 48 1.50 17.40 7.02
N CYS A 49 1.52 17.43 8.35
CA CYS A 49 2.09 16.37 9.17
C CYS A 49 1.17 15.14 9.14
N LEU A 50 1.76 13.95 8.96
CA LEU A 50 1.05 12.67 9.02
C LEU A 50 0.97 12.17 10.47
N ASN A 51 0.48 13.03 11.37
CA ASN A 51 0.33 12.69 12.77
C ASN A 51 -0.82 11.69 12.95
N LEU A 52 -0.62 10.72 13.84
CA LEU A 52 -1.68 9.81 14.26
C LEU A 52 -2.45 10.44 15.42
N GLU A 53 -3.73 10.68 15.20
CA GLU A 53 -4.64 11.23 16.18
C GLU A 53 -5.72 10.21 16.54
N GLN A 54 -6.37 10.44 17.69
CA GLN A 54 -7.37 9.54 18.23
C GLN A 54 -8.45 10.34 18.97
N ASP A 55 -9.73 10.01 18.75
CA ASP A 55 -10.84 10.65 19.43
C ASP A 55 -11.29 9.89 20.69
N ALA A 56 -12.29 10.44 21.38
CA ALA A 56 -12.86 9.86 22.58
C ALA A 56 -13.55 8.49 22.35
N SER A 57 -13.95 8.18 21.12
CA SER A 57 -14.52 6.88 20.75
C SER A 57 -13.44 5.81 20.55
N GLY A 58 -12.17 6.22 20.52
CA GLY A 58 -11.04 5.36 20.24
C GLY A 58 -10.78 5.16 18.75
N ALA A 59 -11.47 5.90 17.87
CA ALA A 59 -11.21 5.92 16.44
C ALA A 59 -9.97 6.76 16.14
N TYR A 60 -9.23 6.38 15.11
CA TYR A 60 -7.95 6.98 14.71
C TYR A 60 -8.06 7.66 13.34
N TRP A 61 -7.20 8.64 13.08
CA TRP A 61 -6.95 9.15 11.74
C TRP A 61 -5.49 9.58 11.61
N ILE A 62 -5.03 9.73 10.36
CA ILE A 62 -3.67 10.16 10.04
C ILE A 62 -3.75 11.38 9.13
N GLY A 63 -3.24 12.52 9.60
CA GLY A 63 -3.29 13.79 8.85
C GLY A 63 -4.72 14.14 8.43
N THR A 64 -4.94 14.43 7.15
CA THR A 64 -6.27 14.68 6.54
C THR A 64 -6.96 13.40 6.04
N GLY A 65 -6.46 12.23 6.46
CA GLY A 65 -6.93 10.92 6.03
C GLY A 65 -8.29 10.52 6.62
N ARG A 66 -8.71 9.31 6.25
CA ARG A 66 -9.98 8.74 6.73
C ARG A 66 -9.85 8.24 8.17
N VAL A 67 -10.99 8.20 8.85
CA VAL A 67 -11.12 7.61 10.18
C VAL A 67 -11.07 6.09 10.06
N PHE A 68 -10.27 5.46 10.92
CA PHE A 68 -10.12 4.01 10.97
C PHE A 68 -10.09 3.50 12.41
N ARG A 69 -10.24 2.20 12.58
CA ARG A 69 -10.06 1.52 13.87
C ARG A 69 -9.34 0.19 13.73
N ALA A 70 -8.64 -0.21 14.78
CA ALA A 70 -8.18 -1.58 14.91
C ALA A 70 -9.39 -2.51 15.15
N VAL A 71 -9.42 -3.64 14.45
CA VAL A 71 -10.43 -4.68 14.59
C VAL A 71 -9.84 -5.80 15.45
N PRO A 72 -10.35 -6.03 16.67
CA PRO A 72 -9.97 -7.18 17.48
C PRO A 72 -10.27 -8.50 16.76
N LEU A 73 -9.47 -9.53 17.00
CA LEU A 73 -9.67 -10.85 16.40
C LEU A 73 -11.10 -11.40 16.63
N GLY A 74 -11.67 -11.17 17.83
CA GLY A 74 -13.02 -11.64 18.17
C GLY A 74 -14.16 -10.91 17.46
N GLU A 75 -13.89 -9.79 16.77
CA GLU A 75 -14.88 -9.08 15.95
C GLU A 75 -14.85 -9.52 14.47
N LEU A 76 -13.86 -10.33 14.07
CA LEU A 76 -13.84 -10.89 12.73
C LEU A 76 -14.85 -12.04 12.64
N PRO A 77 -15.61 -12.17 11.53
CA PRO A 77 -16.44 -13.34 11.29
C PRO A 77 -15.65 -14.64 11.41
N ALA A 78 -16.32 -15.71 11.84
CA ALA A 78 -15.72 -17.04 11.84
C ALA A 78 -15.21 -17.38 10.43
N ASN A 79 -13.99 -17.93 10.34
CA ASN A 79 -13.31 -18.26 9.08
C ASN A 79 -13.00 -17.06 8.16
N HIS A 80 -12.99 -15.82 8.69
CA HIS A 80 -12.53 -14.68 7.92
C HIS A 80 -11.05 -14.86 7.51
N PRO A 81 -10.65 -14.59 6.26
CA PRO A 81 -9.26 -14.82 5.80
C PRO A 81 -8.19 -14.10 6.64
N TYR A 82 -8.51 -12.92 7.17
CA TYR A 82 -7.60 -12.15 8.04
C TYR A 82 -7.52 -12.64 9.49
N ALA A 83 -8.35 -13.60 9.89
CA ALA A 83 -8.17 -14.28 11.18
C ALA A 83 -6.93 -15.19 11.15
N GLU A 84 -6.64 -15.78 9.99
CA GLU A 84 -5.42 -16.57 9.78
C GLU A 84 -4.18 -15.65 9.72
N GLY A 85 -3.25 -15.89 10.65
CA GLY A 85 -2.06 -15.08 10.78
C GLY A 85 -2.31 -13.70 11.39
N TYR A 86 -3.46 -13.48 12.06
CA TYR A 86 -3.73 -12.24 12.78
C TYR A 86 -2.63 -11.93 13.80
N GLN A 87 -2.07 -10.73 13.73
CA GLN A 87 -1.03 -10.27 14.66
C GLN A 87 -1.59 -9.19 15.56
N ARG A 88 -1.64 -9.44 16.87
CA ARG A 88 -2.09 -8.42 17.84
C ARG A 88 -1.23 -7.15 17.82
N GLY A 89 0.05 -7.29 17.45
CA GLY A 89 0.97 -6.16 17.28
C GLY A 89 0.74 -5.35 16.01
N ASP A 90 0.16 -5.94 14.96
CA ASP A 90 -0.15 -5.31 13.68
C ASP A 90 -1.56 -5.74 13.22
N PRO A 91 -2.61 -5.20 13.87
CA PRO A 91 -3.95 -5.74 13.79
C PRO A 91 -4.63 -5.37 12.48
N VAL A 92 -5.68 -6.11 12.13
CA VAL A 92 -6.61 -5.74 11.06
C VAL A 92 -7.15 -4.34 11.30
N ILE A 93 -7.22 -3.53 10.24
CA ILE A 93 -7.76 -2.17 10.29
C ILE A 93 -9.06 -2.12 9.49
N ARG A 94 -10.06 -1.42 10.03
CA ARG A 94 -11.28 -1.05 9.31
C ARG A 94 -11.28 0.45 9.03
N ASP A 95 -11.38 0.82 7.76
CA ASP A 95 -11.57 2.19 7.26
C ASP A 95 -12.85 2.21 6.42
N GLY A 96 -13.94 2.72 7.02
CA GLY A 96 -15.27 2.64 6.43
C GLY A 96 -15.70 1.19 6.17
N ILE A 97 -15.95 0.86 4.90
CA ILE A 97 -16.31 -0.49 4.43
C ILE A 97 -15.11 -1.37 4.11
N THR A 98 -13.90 -0.80 4.05
CA THR A 98 -12.69 -1.53 3.67
C THR A 98 -12.00 -2.12 4.91
N LEU A 99 -11.63 -3.40 4.83
CA LEU A 99 -10.76 -4.07 5.79
C LEU A 99 -9.35 -4.18 5.21
N HIS A 100 -8.34 -3.85 6.01
CA HIS A 100 -6.94 -4.07 5.68
C HIS A 100 -6.40 -5.19 6.55
N ARG A 101 -5.64 -6.11 5.97
CA ARG A 101 -5.12 -7.29 6.68
C ARG A 101 -4.31 -6.94 7.92
N SER A 102 -3.64 -5.79 7.90
CA SER A 102 -2.89 -5.26 9.02
C SER A 102 -2.83 -3.73 8.99
N PHE A 103 -2.35 -3.10 10.06
CA PHE A 103 -2.11 -1.67 10.10
C PHE A 103 -0.97 -1.26 9.16
N SER A 104 0.08 -2.08 9.04
CA SER A 104 1.11 -1.87 8.01
C SER A 104 0.52 -1.89 6.59
N SER A 105 -0.44 -2.79 6.32
CA SER A 105 -1.13 -2.86 5.02
C SER A 105 -1.97 -1.60 4.77
N TYR A 106 -2.69 -1.12 5.79
CA TYR A 106 -3.41 0.15 5.74
C TYR A 106 -2.46 1.32 5.39
N LEU A 107 -1.34 1.46 6.10
CA LEU A 107 -0.35 2.51 5.84
C LEU A 107 0.20 2.48 4.41
N LEU A 108 0.48 1.30 3.86
CA LEU A 108 0.94 1.16 2.48
C LEU A 108 -0.12 1.57 1.46
N CYS A 109 -1.39 1.23 1.71
CA CYS A 109 -2.51 1.69 0.89
C CYS A 109 -2.66 3.22 0.96
N CYS A 110 -2.59 3.82 2.15
CA CYS A 110 -2.60 5.26 2.34
C CYS A 110 -1.45 5.95 1.61
N LEU A 111 -0.23 5.42 1.74
CA LEU A 111 0.96 5.92 1.06
C LEU A 111 0.77 5.96 -0.46
N VAL A 112 0.31 4.86 -1.06
CA VAL A 112 0.07 4.79 -2.51
C VAL A 112 -1.07 5.69 -2.94
N TYR A 113 -2.10 5.84 -2.11
CA TYR A 113 -3.18 6.79 -2.36
C TYR A 113 -2.68 8.25 -2.33
N TRP A 114 -1.89 8.63 -1.33
CA TRP A 114 -1.31 9.97 -1.21
C TRP A 114 -0.33 10.28 -2.34
N TRP A 115 0.50 9.31 -2.73
CA TRP A 115 1.37 9.39 -3.90
C TRP A 115 0.56 9.68 -5.16
N SER A 116 -0.53 8.94 -5.35
CA SER A 116 -1.42 9.09 -6.49
C SER A 116 -2.04 10.49 -6.59
N HIS A 117 -2.22 11.22 -5.49
CA HIS A 117 -2.88 12.53 -5.48
C HIS A 117 -1.90 13.70 -5.29
N GLN A 118 -0.59 13.48 -5.38
CA GLN A 118 0.38 14.56 -5.22
C GLN A 118 0.46 15.43 -6.48
N GLY A 119 0.13 16.72 -6.34
CA GLY A 119 0.25 17.71 -7.41
C GLY A 119 1.69 17.86 -7.91
N GLY A 120 1.85 18.06 -9.23
CA GLY A 120 3.14 18.33 -9.87
C GLY A 120 3.96 17.09 -10.27
N VAL A 121 3.48 15.87 -10.01
CA VAL A 121 4.14 14.64 -10.48
C VAL A 121 3.38 14.04 -11.66
N HIS A 122 4.06 13.90 -12.79
CA HIS A 122 3.50 13.18 -13.93
C HIS A 122 3.41 11.69 -13.58
N ARG A 123 2.19 11.17 -13.47
CA ARG A 123 1.91 9.75 -13.30
C ARG A 123 1.24 9.21 -14.54
N THR A 124 1.59 7.98 -14.90
CA THR A 124 0.79 7.22 -15.86
C THR A 124 0.15 6.05 -15.14
N THR A 125 -1.18 5.97 -15.28
CA THR A 125 -1.97 4.81 -14.86
C THR A 125 -2.47 4.10 -16.10
N VAL A 126 -2.17 2.82 -16.20
CA VAL A 126 -2.71 1.90 -17.20
C VAL A 126 -3.67 0.98 -16.48
N LYS A 127 -4.94 1.07 -16.82
CA LYS A 127 -5.97 0.16 -16.31
C LYS A 127 -6.29 -0.87 -17.37
N THR A 128 -6.40 -2.11 -16.95
CA THR A 128 -6.94 -3.20 -17.77
C THR A 128 -8.13 -3.84 -17.09
N THR A 129 -9.13 -4.19 -17.88
CA THR A 129 -10.21 -5.08 -17.45
C THR A 129 -9.84 -6.51 -17.79
N ALA A 130 -9.81 -7.34 -16.76
CA ALA A 130 -9.48 -8.73 -16.83
C ALA A 130 -10.78 -9.55 -16.93
N ASP A 131 -10.93 -10.39 -17.97
CA ASP A 131 -12.00 -11.40 -17.96
C ASP A 131 -11.87 -12.30 -16.71
N ARG A 132 -12.93 -12.33 -15.90
CA ARG A 132 -13.00 -12.95 -14.57
C ARG A 132 -12.74 -14.47 -14.57
N ARG A 133 -12.71 -15.12 -15.75
CA ARG A 133 -12.77 -16.58 -15.90
C ARG A 133 -11.42 -17.33 -15.90
N SER A 134 -10.26 -16.66 -15.91
CA SER A 134 -8.99 -17.40 -15.92
C SER A 134 -8.64 -17.92 -14.51
N ALA A 135 -8.49 -19.23 -14.35
CA ALA A 135 -8.13 -19.89 -13.07
C ALA A 135 -6.85 -19.31 -12.42
N SER A 136 -5.90 -18.84 -13.23
CA SER A 136 -4.68 -18.15 -12.79
C SER A 136 -4.94 -16.82 -12.05
N ARG A 137 -6.16 -16.26 -12.13
CA ARG A 137 -6.54 -15.02 -11.43
C ARG A 137 -7.13 -15.25 -10.05
N GLN A 138 -7.65 -16.44 -9.76
CA GLN A 138 -8.14 -16.78 -8.42
C GLN A 138 -6.99 -16.92 -7.41
N SER A 139 -5.76 -17.16 -7.88
CA SER A 139 -4.56 -17.21 -7.05
C SER A 139 -3.91 -15.84 -6.82
N LEU A 140 -4.29 -14.78 -7.55
CA LEU A 140 -3.68 -13.46 -7.41
C LEU A 140 -3.86 -12.83 -6.03
N PRO A 141 -5.05 -12.89 -5.38
CA PRO A 141 -5.23 -12.29 -4.07
C PRO A 141 -4.56 -13.07 -2.93
N THR A 142 -4.11 -14.30 -3.17
CA THR A 142 -3.60 -15.20 -2.12
C THR A 142 -2.18 -15.70 -2.35
N GLY A 143 -1.68 -15.64 -3.58
CA GLY A 143 -0.37 -16.19 -3.95
C GLY A 143 0.78 -15.44 -3.29
N HIS A 144 1.85 -16.17 -3.00
CA HIS A 144 3.03 -15.61 -2.36
C HIS A 144 3.83 -14.75 -3.35
N ILE A 145 4.07 -13.49 -3.00
CA ILE A 145 5.00 -12.62 -3.73
C ILE A 145 6.23 -12.44 -2.84
N PRO A 146 7.41 -12.92 -3.26
CA PRO A 146 8.62 -12.75 -2.48
C PRO A 146 8.98 -11.28 -2.29
N GLN A 147 9.54 -10.94 -1.11
CA GLN A 147 9.91 -9.56 -0.76
C GLN A 147 10.92 -8.94 -1.76
N GLN A 148 11.75 -9.76 -2.42
CA GLN A 148 12.64 -9.26 -3.49
C GLN A 148 11.88 -8.72 -4.72
N MET A 149 10.63 -9.14 -4.93
CA MET A 149 9.81 -8.66 -6.06
C MET A 149 9.01 -7.41 -5.70
N GLY A 150 8.59 -7.26 -4.45
CA GLY A 150 7.85 -6.09 -4.01
C GLY A 150 7.37 -6.19 -2.56
N ILE A 151 6.73 -5.12 -2.10
CA ILE A 151 6.02 -5.06 -0.83
C ILE A 151 4.52 -5.25 -1.13
N VAL A 152 3.89 -6.21 -0.45
CA VAL A 152 2.47 -6.54 -0.63
C VAL A 152 1.64 -5.91 0.48
N ALA A 153 0.49 -5.35 0.12
CA ALA A 153 -0.55 -4.95 1.04
C ALA A 153 -1.90 -5.49 0.57
N ASP A 154 -2.56 -6.25 1.42
CA ASP A 154 -3.87 -6.85 1.15
C ASP A 154 -4.98 -6.00 1.78
N ARG A 155 -6.06 -5.78 1.03
CA ARG A 155 -7.30 -5.16 1.52
C ARG A 155 -8.52 -5.88 0.96
N GLN A 156 -9.66 -5.73 1.61
CA GLN A 156 -10.94 -6.31 1.20
C GLN A 156 -12.01 -5.23 1.27
N ASP A 157 -12.80 -5.09 0.21
CA ASP A 157 -13.80 -4.05 0.04
C ASP A 157 -15.14 -4.68 -0.38
N ASP A 158 -16.14 -4.69 0.51
CA ASP A 158 -17.47 -5.30 0.28
C ASP A 158 -17.42 -6.70 -0.37
N GLY A 159 -16.50 -7.54 0.13
CA GLY A 159 -16.32 -8.91 -0.38
C GLY A 159 -15.44 -9.03 -1.61
N ASN A 160 -14.87 -7.93 -2.11
CA ASN A 160 -13.86 -7.94 -3.16
C ASN A 160 -12.46 -7.84 -2.54
N ASP A 161 -11.66 -8.88 -2.73
CA ASP A 161 -10.26 -8.83 -2.35
C ASP A 161 -9.48 -7.96 -3.34
N ALA A 162 -8.63 -7.11 -2.80
CA ALA A 162 -7.72 -6.28 -3.54
C ALA A 162 -6.30 -6.42 -2.97
N ARG A 163 -5.33 -6.44 -3.87
CA ARG A 163 -3.92 -6.58 -3.54
C ARG A 163 -3.12 -5.48 -4.19
N LEU A 164 -2.43 -4.72 -3.36
CA LEU A 164 -1.46 -3.72 -3.78
C LEU A 164 -0.05 -4.34 -3.71
N VAL A 165 0.74 -4.15 -4.76
CA VAL A 165 2.14 -4.58 -4.81
C VAL A 165 3.01 -3.40 -5.24
N VAL A 166 3.82 -2.88 -4.32
CA VAL A 166 4.82 -1.86 -4.62
C VAL A 166 6.08 -2.57 -5.13
N VAL A 167 6.49 -2.29 -6.38
CA VAL A 167 7.61 -2.99 -7.03
C VAL A 167 8.86 -2.12 -7.15
N SER A 168 8.73 -0.80 -7.03
CA SER A 168 9.84 0.18 -7.01
C SER A 168 9.43 1.46 -6.27
N GLY A 169 10.42 2.22 -5.82
CA GLY A 169 10.28 3.49 -5.11
C GLY A 169 10.56 3.40 -3.61
N PHE A 170 11.00 2.24 -3.12
CA PHE A 170 11.27 1.98 -1.70
C PHE A 170 12.70 1.49 -1.42
N ARG A 171 13.52 1.29 -2.46
CA ARG A 171 14.93 0.91 -2.34
C ARG A 171 15.84 2.07 -2.73
N PRO A 172 17.06 2.17 -2.15
CA PRO A 172 18.01 3.23 -2.50
C PRO A 172 18.32 3.43 -3.99
N PRO A 173 18.46 2.38 -4.83
CA PRO A 173 18.77 2.55 -6.25
C PRO A 173 17.54 2.80 -7.13
N ASP A 174 16.32 2.75 -6.58
CA ASP A 174 15.12 3.00 -7.37
C ASP A 174 15.15 4.44 -7.89
N THR A 175 14.79 4.63 -9.16
CA THR A 175 14.69 5.95 -9.82
C THR A 175 13.24 6.35 -10.13
N VAL A 176 12.32 5.41 -10.01
CA VAL A 176 10.88 5.57 -10.24
C VAL A 176 10.10 4.92 -9.09
N ALA A 177 8.90 5.40 -8.80
CA ALA A 177 7.93 4.65 -8.02
C ALA A 177 7.02 3.90 -8.99
N ALA A 178 6.84 2.60 -8.75
CA ALA A 178 5.96 1.76 -9.54
C ALA A 178 5.24 0.78 -8.63
N HIS A 179 3.94 0.63 -8.84
CA HIS A 179 3.11 -0.35 -8.15
C HIS A 179 2.07 -0.92 -9.11
N LEU A 180 1.48 -2.05 -8.71
CA LEU A 180 0.27 -2.56 -9.32
C LEU A 180 -0.78 -2.81 -8.25
N GLU A 181 -2.03 -2.58 -8.61
CA GLU A 181 -3.18 -2.96 -7.82
C GLU A 181 -3.97 -4.01 -8.60
N ILE A 182 -4.26 -5.12 -7.93
CA ILE A 182 -5.03 -6.24 -8.47
C ILE A 182 -6.35 -6.26 -7.73
N GLN A 183 -7.44 -6.23 -8.46
CA GLN A 183 -8.81 -6.39 -7.97
C GLN A 183 -9.46 -7.56 -8.72
N ALA A 184 -10.67 -7.95 -8.31
CA ALA A 184 -11.39 -9.09 -8.87
C ALA A 184 -11.54 -9.05 -10.41
N ASP A 185 -11.66 -7.86 -10.99
CA ASP A 185 -11.97 -7.64 -12.41
C ASP A 185 -10.94 -6.78 -13.14
N SER A 186 -9.91 -6.29 -12.45
CA SER A 186 -9.02 -5.31 -13.02
C SER A 186 -7.62 -5.36 -12.43
N ILE A 187 -6.66 -4.96 -13.26
CA ILE A 187 -5.28 -4.72 -12.85
C ILE A 187 -4.95 -3.29 -13.24
N THR A 188 -4.48 -2.53 -12.27
CA THR A 188 -4.07 -1.15 -12.45
C THR A 188 -2.56 -1.07 -12.27
N LEU A 189 -1.84 -0.62 -13.29
CA LEU A 189 -0.40 -0.41 -13.28
C LEU A 189 -0.14 1.09 -13.19
N THR A 190 0.60 1.53 -12.17
CA THR A 190 0.86 2.95 -11.95
C THR A 190 2.34 3.21 -11.76
N THR A 191 2.88 4.19 -12.48
CA THR A 191 4.29 4.58 -12.39
C THR A 191 4.48 6.10 -12.45
N THR A 192 5.56 6.57 -11.82
CA THR A 192 6.12 7.92 -11.98
C THR A 192 7.16 7.99 -13.10
N GLU A 193 7.46 6.88 -13.77
CA GLU A 193 8.32 6.86 -14.94
C GLU A 193 7.70 7.74 -16.03
N SER A 194 8.49 8.67 -16.56
CA SER A 194 8.08 9.47 -17.70
C SER A 194 8.08 8.61 -18.95
N ALA A 195 7.01 8.72 -19.74
CA ALA A 195 6.93 7.94 -20.97
C ALA A 195 8.01 8.40 -21.96
N VAL A 196 8.87 7.49 -22.42
CA VAL A 196 9.91 7.82 -23.42
C VAL A 196 9.38 7.79 -24.86
N ALA A 197 8.15 7.31 -25.03
CA ALA A 197 7.41 7.29 -26.28
C ALA A 197 5.91 7.52 -26.04
N HIS A 198 5.19 7.98 -27.06
CA HIS A 198 3.74 8.16 -27.01
C HIS A 198 2.99 6.91 -27.50
N ALA A 199 1.71 6.82 -27.17
CA ALA A 199 0.83 5.86 -27.83
C ALA A 199 0.83 6.13 -29.36
N PRO A 200 0.79 5.09 -30.21
CA PRO A 200 0.47 3.70 -29.91
C PRO A 200 1.67 2.80 -29.57
N ALA A 201 2.84 3.35 -29.23
CA ALA A 201 4.01 2.52 -28.90
C ALA A 201 3.71 1.52 -27.75
N PRO A 202 4.25 0.29 -27.80
CA PRO A 202 4.03 -0.71 -26.75
C PRO A 202 4.44 -0.22 -25.36
N LEU A 203 3.79 -0.68 -24.28
CA LEU A 203 4.14 -0.24 -22.93
C LEU A 203 5.60 -0.46 -22.57
N SER A 204 6.22 -1.58 -22.98
CA SER A 204 7.65 -1.81 -22.71
C SER A 204 8.56 -0.80 -23.41
N THR A 205 8.08 -0.17 -24.48
CA THR A 205 8.78 0.94 -25.15
C THR A 205 8.53 2.24 -24.41
N ARG A 206 7.30 2.47 -23.94
CA ARG A 206 6.92 3.70 -23.22
C ARG A 206 7.52 3.78 -21.82
N PHE A 207 7.61 2.66 -21.11
CA PHE A 207 8.01 2.55 -19.70
C PHE A 207 9.03 1.41 -19.50
N PRO A 208 10.25 1.56 -20.05
CA PRO A 208 11.28 0.51 -20.03
C PRO A 208 11.73 0.10 -18.62
N VAL A 209 11.59 0.95 -17.61
CA VAL A 209 11.98 0.65 -16.21
C VAL A 209 10.86 -0.09 -15.47
N SER A 210 9.62 0.39 -15.56
CA SER A 210 8.50 -0.12 -14.76
C SER A 210 7.94 -1.43 -15.30
N VAL A 211 7.90 -1.59 -16.63
CA VAL A 211 7.30 -2.77 -17.27
C VAL A 211 7.99 -4.08 -16.91
N PRO A 212 9.33 -4.20 -16.90
CA PRO A 212 10.00 -5.41 -16.45
C PRO A 212 9.66 -5.79 -15.00
N LEU A 213 9.46 -4.81 -14.12
CA LEU A 213 9.12 -5.02 -12.71
C LEU A 213 7.70 -5.57 -12.56
N TRP A 214 6.72 -4.95 -13.24
CA TRP A 214 5.36 -5.46 -13.27
C TRP A 214 5.28 -6.85 -13.92
N ARG A 215 5.98 -7.08 -15.05
CA ARG A 215 6.02 -8.40 -15.71
C ARG A 215 6.54 -9.48 -14.77
N ARG A 216 7.55 -9.18 -13.95
CA ARG A 216 8.11 -10.13 -12.98
C ARG A 216 7.06 -10.59 -11.98
N VAL A 217 6.26 -9.66 -11.44
CA VAL A 217 5.17 -9.98 -10.51
C VAL A 217 4.05 -10.73 -11.23
N LEU A 218 3.57 -10.21 -12.36
CA LEU A 218 2.45 -10.80 -13.11
C LEU A 218 2.75 -12.21 -13.62
N LYS A 219 4.02 -12.50 -13.97
CA LYS A 219 4.46 -13.84 -14.39
C LYS A 219 4.32 -14.88 -13.27
N GLN A 220 4.33 -14.51 -11.99
CA GLN A 220 4.06 -15.44 -10.88
C GLN A 220 2.63 -16.00 -10.92
N PHE A 221 1.75 -15.35 -11.69
CA PHE A 221 0.33 -15.68 -11.81
C PHE A 221 -0.03 -15.99 -13.26
N ASP A 222 0.93 -16.37 -14.09
CA ASP A 222 0.75 -16.68 -15.51
C ASP A 222 0.04 -15.56 -16.30
N LEU A 223 0.25 -14.30 -15.88
CA LEU A 223 -0.28 -13.11 -16.55
C LEU A 223 0.80 -12.42 -17.39
N VAL A 224 0.42 -12.02 -18.60
CA VAL A 224 1.29 -11.26 -19.51
C VAL A 224 0.73 -9.87 -19.75
N ILE A 225 1.55 -8.83 -19.58
CA ILE A 225 1.14 -7.42 -19.75
C ILE A 225 0.52 -7.13 -21.12
N ASN A 226 0.97 -7.82 -22.18
CA ASN A 226 0.45 -7.60 -23.52
C ASN A 226 -1.00 -8.07 -23.67
N ASP A 227 -1.43 -9.06 -22.88
CA ASP A 227 -2.82 -9.53 -22.86
C ASP A 227 -3.76 -8.59 -22.10
N LEU A 228 -3.20 -7.61 -21.38
CA LEU A 228 -3.93 -6.63 -20.58
C LEU A 228 -4.27 -5.35 -21.37
N LEU A 229 -3.82 -5.19 -22.61
CA LEU A 229 -3.99 -3.95 -23.39
C LEU A 229 -4.89 -4.11 -24.63
N LYS A 230 -5.65 -5.20 -24.70
CA LYS A 230 -6.73 -5.34 -25.68
C LYS A 230 -7.94 -4.53 -25.23
#